data_AF-A0A1G9D7H8-F1
#
_entry.id   AF-A0A1G9D7H8-F1
#
_cell.length_a   1.000
_cell.length_b   1.000
_cell.length_c   1.000
_cell.angle_alpha   90.00
_cell.angle_beta   90.00
_cell.angle_gamma   90.00
#
_symmetry.space_group_name_H-M   'P 1'
#
loop_
_entity.id
_entity.type
_entity.pdbx_description
1 polymer ?
#
loop_
_entity_poly.entity_id
_entity_poly.type
_entity_poly.pdbx_seq_one_letter_code
_entity_poly.pdbx_strand_id
1 'polypeptide(L)' 'MLKAYKYRLYPTDQQKNYFANCFGCARFIYNQMLSDKIDHYKETK' A
#
# COMPACT_ATOMS: atom_id res chain seq x y z
N MET A 1 -18.99 6.72 14.57
CA MET A 1 -19.55 5.95 13.44
C MET A 1 -18.55 5.98 12.30
N LEU A 2 -17.92 4.85 11.95
CA LEU A 2 -16.99 4.78 10.82
C LEU A 2 -17.81 4.85 9.52
N LYS A 3 -17.62 5.92 8.73
CA LYS A 3 -18.24 6.09 7.42
C LYS A 3 -17.19 5.82 6.35
N ALA A 4 -17.49 4.88 5.45
CA ALA A 4 -16.71 4.69 4.24
C ALA A 4 -17.30 5.53 3.12
N TYR A 5 -16.44 6.15 2.32
CA TYR A 5 -16.85 6.96 1.17
C TYR A 5 -16.30 6.35 -0.11
N LYS A 6 -17.14 6.38 -1.17
CA LYS A 6 -16.77 5.91 -2.50
C LYS A 6 -16.80 7.10 -3.46
N TYR A 7 -15.65 7.41 -4.05
CA TYR A 7 -15.50 8.49 -5.02
C TYR A 7 -14.97 7.93 -6.34
N ARG A 8 -15.35 8.59 -7.44
CA ARG A 8 -14.72 8.38 -8.74
C ARG A 8 -13.70 9.49 -8.97
N LEU A 9 -12.46 9.11 -9.25
CA LEU A 9 -11.38 10.04 -9.57
C LEU A 9 -11.20 10.13 -11.09
N TYR A 10 -10.94 11.34 -11.59
CA TYR A 10 -10.58 11.60 -12.99
C TYR A 10 -9.22 12.31 -13.03
N PRO A 11 -8.13 11.56 -12.80
CA PRO A 11 -6.80 12.15 -12.66
C PRO A 11 -6.20 12.60 -14.00
N THR A 12 -5.43 13.68 -13.97
CA THR A 12 -4.51 14.05 -15.06
C THR A 12 -3.36 13.05 -15.15
N ASP A 13 -2.61 13.06 -16.25
CA ASP A 13 -1.49 12.12 -16.42
C ASP A 13 -0.40 12.30 -15.36
N GLN A 14 -0.11 13.54 -14.95
CA GLN A 14 0.80 13.81 -13.83
C GLN A 14 0.28 13.20 -12.51
N GLN A 15 -1.02 13.30 -12.24
CA GLN A 15 -1.62 12.72 -11.03
C GLN A 15 -1.59 11.19 -11.06
N LYS A 16 -1.81 10.56 -12.22
CA LYS A 16 -1.68 9.10 -12.36
C LYS A 16 -0.27 8.63 -12.00
N ASN A 17 0.76 9.30 -12.53
CA ASN A 17 2.16 8.99 -12.21
C ASN A 17 2.46 9.18 -10.72
N TYR A 18 1.99 10.28 -10.14
CA TYR A 18 2.11 10.52 -8.70
C TYR A 18 1.46 9.40 -7.87
N PHE A 19 0.22 9.01 -8.19
CA PHE A 19 -0.47 7.94 -7.48
C PHE A 19 0.20 6.59 -7.63
N ALA A 20 0.68 6.25 -8.83
CA ALA A 20 1.42 5.02 -9.06
C ALA A 20 2.68 4.95 -8.19
N ASN A 21 3.45 6.04 -8.11
CA ASN A 21 4.63 6.13 -7.26
C ASN A 21 4.27 6.02 -5.77
N CYS A 22 3.31 6.83 -5.29
CA CYS A 22 2.93 6.83 -3.88
C CYS A 22 2.38 5.47 -3.42
N PHE A 23 1.40 4.92 -4.13
CA PHE A 23 0.79 3.65 -3.75
C PHE A 23 1.73 2.47 -4.00
N GLY A 24 2.57 2.54 -5.04
CA GLY A 24 3.60 1.54 -5.32
C GLY A 24 4.63 1.45 -4.20
N CYS A 25 5.23 2.58 -3.81
CA CYS A 25 6.23 2.62 -2.73
C CYS A 25 5.65 2.16 -1.39
N ALA A 26 4.46 2.64 -1.02
CA ALA A 26 3.81 2.25 0.23
C ALA A 26 3.51 0.74 0.26
N ARG A 27 2.99 0.18 -0.84
CA ARG A 27 2.71 -1.25 -0.96
C ARG A 27 3.98 -2.08 -0.89
N PHE A 28 5.06 -1.65 -1.53
CA PHE A 28 6.34 -2.34 -1.51
C PHE A 28 6.88 -2.48 -0.09
N ILE A 29 7.01 -1.36 0.64
CA ILE A 29 7.53 -1.38 2.01
C ILE A 29 6.64 -2.20 2.94
N TYR A 30 5.31 -2.03 2.85
CA TYR A 30 4.37 -2.82 3.65
C TYR A 30 4.54 -4.31 3.44
N ASN A 31 4.62 -4.74 2.17
CA ASN A 31 4.79 -6.16 1.83
C ASN A 31 6.13 -6.72 2.31
N GLN A 32 7.21 -5.94 2.19
CA GLN A 32 8.52 -6.35 2.68
C GLN A 32 8.48 -6.57 4.20
N MET A 33 8.01 -5.58 4.97
CA MET A 33 7.93 -5.68 6.43
C MET A 33 7.00 -6.81 6.89
N LEU A 34 5.90 -7.04 6.16
CA LEU A 34 5.02 -8.16 6.42
C LEU A 34 5.71 -9.50 6.19
N SER A 35 6.50 -9.63 5.11
CA SER A 35 7.30 -10.83 4.82
C SER A 35 8.30 -11.08 5.95
N ASP A 36 9.09 -10.08 6.31
CA ASP A 36 10.10 -10.19 7.37
C ASP A 36 9.47 -10.64 8.71
N LYS A 37 8.29 -10.09 9.03
CA LYS A 37 7.53 -10.48 10.23
C LYS A 37 7.05 -11.93 10.17
N ILE A 38 6.55 -12.37 9.02
CA ILE A 38 6.09 -13.75 8.81
C ILE A 38 7.26 -14.72 8.98
N ASP A 39 8.42 -14.40 8.40
CA ASP A 39 9.59 -15.26 8.44
C ASP A 39 10.17 -15.34 9.87
N HIS A 40 10.24 -14.20 10.58
CA HIS A 40 10.59 -14.19 12.00
C HIS A 40 9.69 -15.11 12.85
N TYR A 41 8.37 -15.09 12.63
CA TYR A 41 7.46 -15.99 13.36
C TYR A 41 7.63 -17.47 13.03
N LYS A 42 8.14 -17.82 11.84
CA LYS A 42 8.43 -19.21 11.48
C LYS A 42 9.72 -19.69 12.14
N GLU A 43 10.70 -18.81 12.28
CA GLU A 43 12.00 -19.11 12.89
C GLU A 43 11.95 -19.18 14.42
N THR A 44 11.05 -18.42 15.05
CA THR A 44 10.94 -18.30 16.51
C THR A 44 9.82 -19.13 17.14
N LYS A 45 9.08 -19.89 16.34
CA LYS A 45 8.13 -20.91 16.79
C LYS A 45 8.77 -22.28 16.84
#